data_AF-A0A382RJ97-F1
#
_entry.id   AF-A0A382RJ97-F1
#
_cell.length_a   1.000
_cell.length_b   1.000
_cell.length_c   1.000
_cell.angle_alpha   90.00
_cell.angle_beta   90.00
_cell.angle_gamma   90.00
#
_symmetry.space_group_name_H-M   'P 1'
#
loop_
_entity.id
_entity.type
_entity.pdbx_description
1 polymer ?
#
loop_
_entity_poly.entity_id
_entity_poly.type
_entity_poly.pdbx_seq_one_letter_code
_entity_poly.pdbx_strand_id
1 'polypeptide(L)' 'RRPSEYFLENFWLSSAGHNWDPAVRFTEEVVGEDRLMFAVDYPYEDGKQQTHQAAGVTLRNPEKFYELNAKRVFKLT' A
#
# COMPACT_ATOMS: atom_id res chain seq x y z
N ARG A 1 -12.85 -8.00 21.24
CA ARG A 1 -11.87 -7.42 20.30
C ARG A 1 -12.18 -5.95 20.12
N ARG A 2 -11.17 -5.10 20.17
CA ARG A 2 -11.28 -3.68 19.79
C ARG A 2 -11.43 -3.57 18.27
N PRO A 3 -12.11 -2.54 17.74
CA PRO A 3 -12.18 -2.31 16.30
C PRO A 3 -10.81 -2.28 15.62
N SER A 4 -9.80 -1.71 16.28
CA SER A 4 -8.43 -1.66 15.78
C SER A 4 -7.78 -3.03 15.64
N GLU A 5 -8.03 -3.95 16.58
CA GLU A 5 -7.50 -5.33 16.50
C GLU A 5 -8.12 -6.06 15.31
N TYR A 6 -9.43 -5.96 15.14
CA TYR A 6 -10.08 -6.57 13.98
C TYR A 6 -9.55 -5.98 12.66
N PHE A 7 -9.38 -4.66 12.59
CA PHE A 7 -8.84 -3.99 11.41
C PHE A 7 -7.42 -4.47 11.07
N LEU A 8 -6.52 -4.45 12.07
CA LEU A 8 -5.13 -4.86 11.94
C LEU A 8 -4.94 -6.37 11.76
N GLU A 9 -5.98 -7.17 11.88
CA GLU A 9 -5.92 -8.60 11.62
C GLU A 9 -6.48 -8.96 10.24
N ASN A 10 -7.53 -8.26 9.78
CA ASN A 10 -8.36 -8.70 8.66
C ASN A 10 -8.31 -7.80 7.41
N PHE A 11 -7.68 -6.63 7.49
CA PHE A 11 -7.63 -5.69 6.36
C PHE A 11 -6.23 -5.51 5.79
N TRP A 12 -6.21 -5.21 4.49
CA TRP A 12 -5.07 -4.76 3.72
C TRP A 12 -5.46 -3.46 3.01
N LEU A 13 -4.50 -2.56 2.87
CA LEU A 13 -4.70 -1.22 2.33
C LEU A 13 -3.88 -1.04 1.06
N SER A 14 -4.37 -0.19 0.15
CA SER A 14 -3.63 0.26 -1.02
C SER A 14 -3.44 1.78 -1.02
N SER A 15 -2.43 2.26 -1.75
CA SER A 15 -2.12 3.68 -1.91
C SER A 15 -2.84 4.36 -3.09
N ALA A 16 -3.91 3.73 -3.61
CA ALA A 16 -4.68 4.21 -4.76
C ALA A 16 -5.04 5.71 -4.65
N GLY A 17 -4.64 6.50 -5.65
CA GLY A 17 -4.85 7.95 -5.69
C GLY A 17 -4.14 8.78 -4.61
N HIS A 18 -3.36 8.15 -3.73
CA HIS A 18 -2.76 8.78 -2.54
C HIS A 18 -1.29 8.38 -2.35
N ASN A 19 -0.52 8.33 -3.44
CA ASN A 19 0.93 8.09 -3.41
C ASN A 19 1.73 9.30 -2.87
N TRP A 20 1.37 9.78 -1.68
CA TRP A 20 1.98 10.90 -0.98
C TRP A 20 2.75 10.39 0.25
N ASP A 21 4.06 10.68 0.31
CA ASP A 21 4.99 10.13 1.30
C ASP A 21 4.47 10.10 2.75
N PRO A 22 4.04 11.21 3.36
CA PRO A 22 3.60 11.20 4.76
C PRO A 22 2.35 10.35 5.00
N ALA A 23 1.42 10.25 4.04
CA ALA A 23 0.23 9.43 4.19
C ALA A 23 0.56 7.93 4.10
N VAL A 24 1.38 7.55 3.13
CA VAL A 24 1.80 6.15 2.94
C VAL A 24 2.66 5.69 4.12
N ARG A 25 3.62 6.52 4.56
CA ARG A 25 4.45 6.24 5.74
C ARG A 25 3.67 6.11 7.03
N PHE A 26 2.74 7.05 7.29
CA PHE A 26 1.87 6.97 8.46
C PHE A 26 1.07 5.66 8.45
N THR A 27 0.53 5.30 7.29
CA THR A 27 -0.21 4.05 7.14
C THR A 27 0.68 2.85 7.41
N GLU A 28 1.87 2.78 6.82
CA GLU A 28 2.86 1.71 7.05
C GLU A 28 3.25 1.60 8.53
N GLU A 29 3.40 2.73 9.24
CA GLU A 29 3.72 2.75 10.66
C GLU A 29 2.60 2.15 11.52
N VAL A 30 1.33 2.41 11.18
CA VAL A 30 0.17 1.94 11.93
C VAL A 30 -0.19 0.49 11.59
N VAL A 31 -0.20 0.11 10.30
CA VAL A 31 -0.68 -1.22 9.87
C VAL A 31 0.43 -2.24 9.63
N GLY A 32 1.68 -1.78 9.51
CA GLY A 32 2.83 -2.61 9.17
C GLY A 32 3.00 -2.85 7.67
N GLU A 33 4.25 -3.12 7.27
CA GLU A 33 4.64 -3.29 5.86
C GLU A 33 3.95 -4.48 5.17
N ASP A 34 3.46 -5.49 5.90
CA ASP A 34 2.77 -6.66 5.33
C ASP A 34 1.30 -6.40 4.96
N ARG A 35 0.80 -5.19 5.20
CA ARG A 35 -0.60 -4.82 5.02
C ARG A 35 -0.82 -3.67 4.05
N LEU A 36 0.23 -3.19 3.40
CA LEU A 36 0.19 -2.05 2.50
C LEU A 36 0.67 -2.44 1.10
N MET A 37 -0.07 -2.02 0.07
CA MET A 37 0.19 -2.33 -1.33
C MET A 37 0.14 -1.08 -2.22
N PHE A 38 0.91 -1.06 -3.29
CA PHE A 38 0.80 -0.05 -4.33
C PHE A 38 -0.47 -0.27 -5.16
N ALA A 39 -1.14 0.82 -5.54
CA ALA A 39 -2.19 0.82 -6.55
C ALA A 39 -2.24 2.17 -7.27
N VAL A 40 -2.74 2.14 -8.52
CA VAL A 40 -2.84 3.33 -9.39
C VAL A 40 -4.22 3.98 -9.30
N ASP A 41 -5.29 3.19 -9.33
CA ASP A 41 -6.68 3.64 -9.57
C ASP A 41 -6.98 4.05 -11.03
N TYR A 42 -6.45 3.29 -11.99
CA TYR A 42 -6.80 3.44 -13.40
C TYR A 42 -8.28 3.03 -13.63
N PRO A 43 -9.07 3.78 -14.43
CA PRO A 43 -8.69 4.86 -15.34
C PRO A 43 -8.81 6.29 -14.79
N TYR A 44 -9.08 6.45 -13.49
CA TYR A 44 -9.26 7.78 -12.89
C TYR A 44 -7.93 8.52 -12.73
N GLU A 45 -6.85 7.78 -12.43
CA GLU A 45 -5.50 8.30 -12.26
C GLU A 45 -4.54 7.77 -13.35
N ASP A 46 -3.53 8.57 -13.70
CA ASP A 46 -2.51 8.18 -14.67
C ASP A 46 -1.45 7.26 -14.06
N GLY A 47 -1.24 6.09 -14.66
CA GLY A 47 -0.31 5.09 -14.16
C GLY A 47 1.14 5.56 -14.06
N LYS A 48 1.60 6.38 -15.01
CA LYS A 48 2.98 6.86 -15.02
C LYS A 48 3.19 7.90 -13.91
N GLN A 49 2.26 8.83 -13.76
CA GLN A 49 2.25 9.81 -12.69
C GLN A 49 2.22 9.13 -11.31
N GLN A 50 1.30 8.20 -11.09
CA GLN A 50 1.16 7.51 -9.81
C GLN A 50 2.41 6.68 -9.47
N THR A 51 3.03 6.03 -10.46
CA THR A 51 4.29 5.30 -10.27
C THR A 51 5.45 6.25 -9.89
N HIS A 52 5.55 7.41 -10.55
CA HIS A 52 6.57 8.41 -10.20
C HIS A 52 6.37 9.01 -8.81
N GLN A 53 5.12 9.26 -8.41
CA GLN A 53 4.81 9.75 -7.07
C GLN A 53 5.17 8.71 -6.00
N ALA A 54 4.81 7.44 -6.22
CA ALA A 54 5.15 6.34 -5.33
C ALA A 54 6.67 6.16 -5.19
N ALA A 55 7.44 6.37 -6.26
CA ALA A 55 8.90 6.31 -6.22
C ALA A 55 9.54 7.35 -5.28
N GLY A 56 8.82 8.43 -4.93
CA GLY A 56 9.25 9.43 -3.96
C GLY A 56 8.92 9.08 -2.50
N VAL A 57 8.23 7.96 -2.25
CA VAL A 57 7.83 7.53 -0.91
C VAL A 57 8.95 6.72 -0.25
N THR A 58 9.26 7.04 1.01
CA THR A 58 10.14 6.24 1.86
C THR A 58 9.36 5.04 2.41
N LEU A 59 9.82 3.83 2.11
CA LEU A 59 9.17 2.57 2.51
C LEU A 59 10.16 1.73 3.32
N ARG A 60 9.67 0.95 4.30
CA ARG A 60 10.50 -0.03 5.03
C ARG A 60 10.91 -1.18 4.10
N ASN A 61 9.99 -1.62 3.26
CA ASN A 61 10.22 -2.69 2.29
C ASN A 61 9.50 -2.41 0.95
N PRO A 62 10.20 -1.80 -0.02
CA PRO A 62 9.62 -1.51 -1.34
C PRO A 62 9.11 -2.75 -2.08
N GLU A 63 9.77 -3.91 -1.98
CA GLU A 63 9.34 -5.13 -2.67
C GLU A 63 7.97 -5.61 -2.16
N LYS A 64 7.75 -5.54 -0.84
CA LYS A 64 6.44 -5.85 -0.24
C LYS A 64 5.36 -4.91 -0.74
N PHE A 65 5.63 -3.61 -0.75
CA PHE A 65 4.69 -2.59 -1.18
C PHE A 65 4.32 -2.73 -2.67
N TYR A 66 5.31 -2.87 -3.56
CA TYR A 66 5.07 -2.89 -5.00
C TYR A 66 4.59 -4.25 -5.55
N GLU A 67 4.95 -5.37 -4.91
CA GLU A 67 4.69 -6.69 -5.49
C GLU A 67 4.30 -7.76 -4.45
N LEU A 68 5.17 -8.05 -3.46
CA LEU A 68 5.08 -9.32 -2.71
C LEU A 68 3.80 -9.43 -1.89
N ASN A 69 3.29 -8.32 -1.34
CA ASN A 69 2.01 -8.34 -0.63
C ASN A 69 0.85 -8.64 -1.56
N ALA A 70 0.80 -8.00 -2.74
CA ALA A 70 -0.26 -8.24 -3.73
C ALA A 70 -0.24 -9.69 -4.19
N LYS A 71 0.95 -10.26 -4.47
CA LYS A 71 1.09 -11.67 -4.84
C LYS A 71 0.57 -12.60 -3.75
N ARG A 72 0.92 -12.36 -2.49
CA ARG A 72 0.46 -13.16 -1.35
C ARG A 72 -1.05 -13.05 -1.13
N VAL A 73 -1.60 -11.83 -1.12
CA VAL A 73 -3.02 -11.57 -0.80
C VAL A 73 -3.93 -12.07 -1.92
N PHE A 74 -3.58 -11.79 -3.18
CA PHE A 74 -4.38 -12.14 -4.35
C PHE A 74 -3.98 -13.47 -5.00
N LYS A 75 -3.02 -14.20 -4.41
CA LYS A 75 -2.55 -15.53 -4.87
C LYS A 75 -2.03 -15.51 -6.31
N LEU A 76 -1.18 -14.54 -6.63
CA LEU A 76 -0.57 -14.37 -7.94
C LEU A 76 0.77 -15.10 -8.03
N THR A 77 1.09 -15.67 -9.20
CA THR A 77 2.34 -16.39 -9.50
C THR A 77 3.45 -15.47 -9.96
#